data_AF-A0A835VD47-F1
#
_entry.id   AF-A0A835VD47-F1
#
_cell.length_a   1.000
_cell.length_b   1.000
_cell.length_c   1.000
_cell.angle_alpha   90.00
_cell.angle_beta   90.00
_cell.angle_gamma   90.00
#
_symmetry.space_group_name_H-M   'P 1'
#
loop_
_entity.id
_entity.type
_entity.pdbx_description
1 polymer ?
#
loop_
_entity_poly.entity_id
_entity_poly.type
_entity_poly.pdbx_seq_one_letter_code
_entity_poly.pdbx_strand_id
1 'polypeptide(L)'
;MRCCISHEFLDSAGKNPSRVAVVNAFGGLQRFYDSFASVGDVSPSSSSTSALVSAFDLNFDAARSSSSPPLFPGDECFTYENLLSAVDSLSRWIRFALDGGEDTHLVRPPGYVHILPEAETDLPSKNYMPHIVGVLIGPSVEYIVSVLSILRCGEAFLPLDPLWPEERIVSIVSSSKASLVIKLDSDNLMRSGGQHMDDCCTDWIIDRCGCSVFYFSMKEKFVKNTAQAANFIWPCEINRTRKFCYLMYTSGSTGAPKGICVAKN
;
A
#
# COMPACT_ATOMS: atom_id res chain seq x y z
N MET A 1 -20.46 -17.83 6.85
CA MET A 1 -20.23 -17.80 5.39
C MET A 1 -19.32 -16.59 5.12
N ARG A 2 -18.13 -16.77 4.56
CA ARG A 2 -17.17 -15.67 4.34
C ARG A 2 -17.57 -14.89 3.08
N CYS A 3 -18.11 -13.67 3.23
CA CYS A 3 -18.67 -12.93 2.09
C CYS A 3 -17.58 -12.24 1.22
N CYS A 4 -16.43 -11.85 1.77
CA CYS A 4 -15.33 -11.23 1.02
C CYS A 4 -13.94 -11.52 1.59
N ILE A 5 -12.88 -11.22 0.81
CA ILE A 5 -11.47 -11.44 1.19
C ILE A 5 -11.11 -10.69 2.47
N SER A 6 -11.64 -9.49 2.66
CA SER A 6 -11.40 -8.70 3.87
C SER A 6 -11.97 -9.40 5.11
N HIS A 7 -13.12 -10.09 5.00
CA HIS A 7 -13.75 -10.80 6.13
C HIS A 7 -12.98 -12.07 6.46
N GLU A 8 -12.49 -12.75 5.42
CA GLU A 8 -11.61 -13.89 5.58
C GLU A 8 -10.29 -13.52 6.26
N PHE A 9 -9.69 -12.38 5.86
CA PHE A 9 -8.51 -11.83 6.53
C PHE A 9 -8.81 -11.49 7.98
N LEU A 10 -9.89 -10.75 8.26
CA LEU A 10 -10.30 -10.37 9.63
C LEU A 10 -10.51 -11.60 10.52
N ASP A 11 -11.25 -12.61 10.06
CA ASP A 11 -11.50 -13.86 10.79
C ASP A 11 -10.21 -14.65 11.04
N SER A 12 -9.32 -14.72 10.05
CA SER A 12 -8.07 -15.49 10.17
C SER A 12 -7.04 -14.81 11.07
N ALA A 13 -6.86 -13.49 10.88
CA ALA A 13 -5.95 -12.67 11.67
C ALA A 13 -6.41 -12.51 13.13
N GLY A 14 -7.73 -12.33 13.34
CA GLY A 14 -8.32 -12.17 14.68
C GLY A 14 -8.19 -13.41 15.57
N LYS A 15 -8.01 -14.60 14.99
CA LYS A 15 -7.74 -15.84 15.75
C LYS A 15 -6.34 -15.91 16.34
N ASN A 16 -5.37 -15.18 15.78
CA ASN A 16 -3.96 -15.24 16.18
C ASN A 16 -3.31 -13.86 16.18
N PRO A 17 -3.82 -12.88 16.97
CA PRO A 17 -3.42 -11.48 16.85
C PRO A 17 -1.93 -11.24 17.08
N SER A 18 -1.30 -12.00 17.99
CA SER A 18 0.14 -11.88 18.32
C SER A 18 1.08 -12.57 17.33
N ARG A 19 0.56 -13.34 16.36
CA ARG A 19 1.41 -14.04 15.40
C ARG A 19 2.01 -13.05 14.41
N VAL A 20 3.31 -13.17 14.18
CA VAL A 20 4.04 -12.39 13.16
C VAL A 20 3.44 -12.69 11.79
N ALA A 21 2.98 -11.64 11.12
CA ALA A 21 2.37 -11.69 9.81
C ALA A 21 3.34 -11.22 8.71
N VAL A 22 4.17 -10.21 9.03
CA VAL A 22 5.16 -9.65 8.10
C VAL A 22 6.47 -9.40 8.85
N VAL A 23 7.58 -9.67 8.18
CA VAL A 23 8.94 -9.32 8.62
C VAL A 23 9.55 -8.41 7.57
N ASN A 24 9.87 -7.18 7.94
CA ASN A 24 10.73 -6.30 7.16
C ASN A 24 12.19 -6.68 7.45
N ALA A 25 12.79 -7.45 6.55
CA ALA A 25 14.10 -8.09 6.73
C ALA A 25 15.30 -7.13 6.50
N PHE A 26 15.27 -5.93 7.09
CA PHE A 26 16.38 -4.96 6.97
C PHE A 26 17.69 -5.51 7.55
N GLY A 27 17.62 -6.18 8.71
CA GLY A 27 18.79 -6.79 9.34
C GLY A 27 19.34 -7.96 8.53
N GLY A 28 18.46 -8.78 7.96
CA GLY A 28 18.84 -9.84 7.03
C GLY A 28 19.54 -9.31 5.78
N LEU A 29 19.04 -8.22 5.19
CA LEU A 29 19.61 -7.60 4.00
C LEU A 29 20.96 -6.94 4.27
N GLN A 30 21.12 -6.25 5.41
CA GLN A 30 22.40 -5.66 5.78
C GLN A 30 23.49 -6.74 5.94
N ARG A 31 23.15 -7.87 6.58
CA ARG A 31 24.09 -9.00 6.71
C ARG A 31 24.42 -9.66 5.37
N PHE A 32 23.45 -9.71 4.46
CA PHE A 32 23.70 -10.17 3.10
C PHE A 32 24.74 -9.26 2.40
N TYR A 33 24.61 -7.94 2.51
CA TYR A 33 25.58 -7.00 1.95
C TYR A 33 26.95 -7.07 2.65
N ASP A 34 27.00 -7.14 3.99
CA ASP A 34 28.26 -7.24 4.75
C ASP A 34 29.00 -8.56 4.43
N SER A 35 28.26 -9.66 4.20
CA SER A 35 28.83 -10.95 3.78
C SER A 35 29.39 -10.88 2.36
N PHE A 36 28.76 -10.13 1.45
CA PHE A 36 29.30 -9.91 0.10
C PHE A 36 30.51 -8.96 0.10
N ALA A 37 30.50 -7.92 0.94
CA ALA A 37 31.62 -6.98 1.06
C ALA A 37 32.87 -7.61 1.68
N SER A 38 32.71 -8.64 2.52
CA SER A 38 33.83 -9.40 3.12
C SER A 38 34.38 -10.51 2.20
N VAL A 39 33.64 -10.91 1.16
CA VAL A 39 34.13 -11.77 0.07
C VAL A 39 34.72 -10.87 -1.02
N GLY A 40 35.88 -10.28 -0.76
CA GLY A 40 36.58 -9.43 -1.73
C GLY A 40 36.93 -10.16 -3.04
N ASP A 41 36.93 -9.41 -4.14
CA ASP A 41 37.43 -9.73 -5.50
C ASP A 41 37.64 -11.23 -5.82
N VAL A 42 36.58 -11.92 -6.23
CA VAL A 42 36.71 -13.19 -6.96
C VAL A 42 36.59 -12.89 -8.44
N SER A 43 37.74 -12.90 -9.14
CA SER A 43 37.79 -12.84 -10.61
C SER A 43 36.93 -13.95 -11.22
N PRO A 44 36.22 -13.70 -12.34
CA PRO A 44 35.26 -14.63 -12.90
C PRO A 44 35.98 -15.72 -13.71
N SER A 45 36.59 -16.68 -13.03
CA SER A 45 37.01 -17.93 -13.65
C SER A 45 36.48 -19.10 -12.84
N SER A 46 35.33 -19.60 -13.30
CA SER A 46 34.74 -20.93 -13.07
C SER A 46 34.45 -21.37 -11.63
N SER A 47 33.17 -21.68 -11.39
CA SER A 47 32.63 -22.63 -10.39
C SER A 47 32.56 -22.24 -8.90
N SER A 48 31.83 -21.18 -8.56
CA SER A 48 31.60 -20.80 -7.14
C SER A 48 30.15 -20.41 -6.79
N THR A 49 29.16 -20.88 -7.54
CA THR A 49 27.75 -20.79 -7.10
C THR A 49 27.47 -21.66 -5.88
N SER A 50 28.09 -22.85 -5.77
CA SER A 50 27.94 -23.72 -4.60
C SER A 50 28.63 -23.17 -3.35
N ALA A 51 29.80 -22.55 -3.51
CA ALA A 51 30.54 -21.91 -2.43
C ALA A 51 29.77 -20.71 -1.85
N LEU A 52 29.20 -19.86 -2.72
CA LEU A 52 28.33 -18.76 -2.30
C LEU A 52 27.07 -19.25 -1.58
N VAL A 53 26.43 -20.31 -2.05
CA VAL A 53 25.25 -20.93 -1.39
C VAL A 53 25.63 -21.56 -0.04
N SER A 54 26.80 -22.21 0.06
CA SER A 54 27.26 -22.82 1.32
C SER A 54 27.70 -21.79 2.37
N ALA A 55 28.32 -20.69 1.95
CA ALA A 55 28.63 -19.55 2.84
C ALA A 55 27.36 -18.81 3.27
N PHE A 56 26.35 -18.79 2.39
CA PHE A 56 24.99 -18.33 2.67
C PHE A 56 24.36 -19.06 3.86
N ASP A 57 24.39 -20.40 3.87
CA ASP A 57 23.73 -21.21 4.91
C ASP A 57 24.40 -21.07 6.28
N LEU A 58 25.74 -21.10 6.33
CA LEU A 58 26.50 -21.10 7.59
C LEU A 58 26.41 -19.79 8.37
N ASN A 59 26.37 -18.64 7.68
CA ASN A 59 26.33 -17.33 8.34
C ASN A 59 24.90 -16.92 8.76
N PHE A 60 23.88 -17.46 8.07
CA PHE A 60 22.48 -17.20 8.40
C PHE A 60 22.00 -18.03 9.59
N ASP A 61 22.62 -19.18 9.90
CA ASP A 61 22.25 -20.04 11.04
C ASP A 61 22.76 -19.53 12.40
N ALA A 62 23.91 -18.84 12.45
CA ALA A 62 24.59 -18.48 13.70
C ALA A 62 23.96 -17.30 14.49
N ALA A 63 23.03 -16.54 13.89
CA ALA A 63 22.51 -15.29 14.45
C ALA A 63 20.97 -15.20 14.55
N ARG A 64 20.25 -16.31 14.34
CA ARG A 64 18.79 -16.36 14.39
C ARG A 64 18.30 -16.33 15.84
N SER A 65 17.23 -15.58 16.11
CA SER A 65 16.35 -15.94 17.24
C SER A 65 15.55 -17.20 16.87
N SER A 66 15.15 -18.04 17.84
CA SER A 66 14.48 -19.34 17.60
C SER A 66 13.05 -19.26 17.04
N SER A 67 12.71 -18.20 16.32
CA SER A 67 11.40 -17.99 15.71
C SER A 67 11.39 -18.51 14.26
N SER A 68 10.20 -18.94 13.80
CA SER A 68 9.94 -19.34 12.42
C SER A 68 8.93 -18.35 11.84
N PRO A 69 9.29 -17.52 10.84
CA PRO A 69 10.57 -17.47 10.12
C PRO A 69 11.74 -16.90 10.96
N PRO A 70 13.00 -17.16 10.57
CA PRO A 70 14.17 -16.64 11.29
C PRO A 70 14.22 -15.11 11.26
N LEU A 71 14.55 -14.51 12.41
CA LEU A 71 14.69 -13.06 12.57
C LEU A 71 16.14 -12.68 12.88
N PHE A 72 16.59 -11.57 12.29
CA PHE A 72 17.92 -10.99 12.47
C PHE A 72 17.84 -9.67 13.25
N PRO A 73 18.91 -9.30 13.99
CA PRO A 73 18.99 -7.98 14.60
C PRO A 73 18.82 -6.88 13.56
N GLY A 74 17.86 -5.97 13.78
CA GLY A 74 17.50 -4.91 12.85
C GLY A 74 16.26 -5.22 11.98
N ASP A 75 15.77 -6.46 11.98
CA ASP A 75 14.48 -6.77 11.36
C ASP A 75 13.32 -6.15 12.15
N GLU A 76 12.31 -5.66 11.45
CA GLU A 76 11.08 -5.15 12.03
C GLU A 76 9.94 -6.15 11.80
N CYS A 77 9.25 -6.54 12.87
CA CYS A 77 8.18 -7.53 12.82
C CYS A 77 6.82 -6.87 13.04
N PHE A 78 5.86 -7.22 12.21
CA PHE A 78 4.48 -6.79 12.33
C PHE A 78 3.58 -7.99 12.59
N THR A 79 2.83 -7.93 13.68
CA THR A 79 1.85 -8.97 14.03
C THR A 79 0.55 -8.78 13.26
N TYR A 80 -0.32 -9.79 13.28
CA TYR A 80 -1.69 -9.63 12.76
C TYR A 80 -2.45 -8.49 13.45
N GLU A 81 -2.23 -8.26 14.75
CA GLU A 81 -2.81 -7.12 15.46
C GLU A 81 -2.34 -5.78 14.90
N ASN A 82 -1.04 -5.65 14.59
CA ASN A 82 -0.52 -4.43 13.95
C ASN A 82 -1.17 -4.20 12.58
N LEU A 83 -1.26 -5.25 11.76
CA LEU A 83 -1.90 -5.17 10.44
C LEU A 83 -3.39 -4.84 10.55
N LEU A 84 -4.13 -5.49 11.46
CA LEU A 84 -5.56 -5.25 11.64
C LEU A 84 -5.83 -3.81 12.07
N SER A 85 -5.06 -3.31 13.04
CA SER A 85 -5.15 -1.92 13.50
C SER A 85 -4.86 -0.93 12.38
N ALA A 86 -3.77 -1.16 11.62
CA ALA A 86 -3.40 -0.28 10.51
C ALA A 86 -4.42 -0.32 9.37
N VAL A 87 -4.93 -1.51 9.01
CA VAL A 87 -6.00 -1.66 8.01
C VAL A 87 -7.27 -0.94 8.46
N ASP A 88 -7.61 -1.02 9.74
CA ASP A 88 -8.77 -0.35 10.32
C ASP A 88 -8.66 1.17 10.28
N SER A 89 -7.53 1.73 10.69
CA SER A 89 -7.27 3.16 10.60
C SER A 89 -7.25 3.67 9.17
N LEU A 90 -6.45 3.04 8.30
CA LEU A 90 -6.30 3.46 6.91
C LEU A 90 -7.62 3.32 6.13
N SER A 91 -8.43 2.30 6.40
CA SER A 91 -9.71 2.16 5.72
C SER A 91 -10.69 3.30 6.07
N ARG A 92 -10.75 3.69 7.35
CA ARG A 92 -11.60 4.82 7.76
C ARG A 92 -11.12 6.11 7.14
N TRP A 93 -9.81 6.28 7.07
CA TRP A 93 -9.20 7.44 6.44
C TRP A 93 -9.51 7.49 4.93
N ILE A 94 -9.39 6.37 4.21
CA ILE A 94 -9.74 6.29 2.78
C ILE A 94 -11.21 6.67 2.57
N ARG A 95 -12.15 6.19 3.42
CA ARG A 95 -13.55 6.63 3.38
C ARG A 95 -13.65 8.14 3.53
N PHE A 96 -13.09 8.66 4.62
CA PHE A 96 -13.13 10.09 4.94
C PHE A 96 -12.60 10.95 3.78
N ALA A 97 -11.48 10.56 3.16
CA ALA A 97 -10.92 11.27 2.01
C ALA A 97 -11.81 11.18 0.76
N LEU A 98 -12.42 10.02 0.48
CA LEU A 98 -13.35 9.88 -0.65
C LEU A 98 -14.67 10.63 -0.42
N ASP A 99 -15.07 10.81 0.84
CA ASP A 99 -16.24 11.61 1.27
C ASP A 99 -15.95 13.12 1.33
N GLY A 100 -14.76 13.57 0.90
CA GLY A 100 -14.42 14.99 0.82
C GLY A 100 -13.82 15.57 2.09
N GLY A 101 -13.40 14.72 3.03
CA GLY A 101 -12.66 15.13 4.21
C GLY A 101 -11.31 15.75 3.86
N GLU A 102 -10.80 16.59 4.77
CA GLU A 102 -9.51 17.26 4.69
C GLU A 102 -8.62 16.82 5.86
N ASP A 103 -7.33 16.58 5.60
CA ASP A 103 -6.36 16.07 6.57
C ASP A 103 -4.94 16.51 6.18
N THR A 104 -4.01 16.61 7.13
CA THR A 104 -2.62 17.06 6.88
C THR A 104 -1.82 16.12 6.00
N HIS A 105 -2.17 14.83 5.99
CA HIS A 105 -1.54 13.82 5.13
C HIS A 105 -2.25 13.71 3.77
N LEU A 106 -3.37 14.42 3.58
CA LEU A 106 -4.07 14.56 2.31
C LEU A 106 -3.60 15.80 1.58
N VAL A 107 -3.15 15.65 0.35
CA VAL A 107 -2.88 16.79 -0.52
C VAL A 107 -3.84 16.72 -1.70
N ARG A 108 -4.68 17.76 -1.81
CA ARG A 108 -5.70 17.91 -2.86
C ARG A 108 -5.14 18.76 -4.01
N PRO A 109 -5.62 18.56 -5.25
CA PRO A 109 -5.32 19.48 -6.34
C PRO A 109 -5.90 20.88 -6.10
N PRO A 110 -5.27 21.94 -6.64
CA PRO A 110 -5.83 23.29 -6.59
C PRO A 110 -7.25 23.33 -7.17
N GLY A 111 -8.19 23.93 -6.43
CA GLY A 111 -9.59 24.01 -6.86
C GLY A 111 -10.33 22.68 -6.80
N TYR A 112 -9.85 21.70 -6.01
CA TYR A 112 -10.59 20.47 -5.73
C TYR A 112 -12.01 20.79 -5.25
N VAL A 113 -13.00 20.22 -5.93
CA VAL A 113 -14.40 20.25 -5.51
C VAL A 113 -14.82 18.81 -5.26
N HIS A 114 -15.22 18.52 -4.02
CA HIS A 114 -15.89 17.26 -3.72
C HIS A 114 -17.27 17.28 -4.37
N ILE A 115 -17.47 16.41 -5.36
CA ILE A 115 -18.78 16.22 -5.97
C ILE A 115 -19.46 15.12 -5.15
N LEU A 116 -20.44 15.51 -4.34
CA LEU A 116 -21.33 14.55 -3.69
C LEU A 116 -21.94 13.67 -4.78
N PRO A 117 -21.96 12.34 -4.63
CA PRO A 117 -22.72 11.49 -5.52
C PRO A 117 -24.15 12.05 -5.60
N GLU A 118 -24.67 12.26 -6.82
CA GLU A 118 -26.09 12.53 -6.98
C GLU A 118 -26.84 11.48 -6.17
N ALA A 119 -27.69 11.92 -5.24
CA ALA A 119 -28.44 11.00 -4.39
C ALA A 119 -29.11 9.99 -5.32
N GLU A 120 -28.71 8.71 -5.25
CA GLU A 120 -29.38 7.63 -5.98
C GLU A 120 -30.84 7.69 -5.50
N THR A 121 -31.70 8.33 -6.29
CA THR A 121 -33.15 8.47 -6.05
C THR A 121 -33.86 7.12 -6.25
N ASP A 122 -33.14 6.14 -6.76
CA ASP A 122 -33.51 4.74 -6.88
C ASP A 122 -32.89 3.90 -5.76
N LEU A 123 -33.60 2.85 -5.34
CA LEU A 123 -33.15 1.85 -4.37
C LEU A 123 -31.67 1.50 -4.61
N PRO A 124 -30.78 1.52 -3.59
CA PRO A 124 -29.34 1.45 -3.79
C PRO A 124 -28.99 0.27 -4.67
N SER A 125 -28.34 0.57 -5.80
CA SER A 125 -28.03 -0.43 -6.81
C SER A 125 -27.26 -1.59 -6.16
N LYS A 126 -27.75 -2.83 -6.36
CA LYS A 126 -27.08 -4.03 -5.85
C LYS A 126 -25.63 -4.12 -6.30
N ASN A 127 -25.32 -3.55 -7.47
CA ASN A 127 -23.99 -3.48 -8.03
C ASN A 127 -23.52 -2.01 -8.16
N TYR A 128 -22.40 -1.66 -7.54
CA TYR A 128 -21.84 -0.30 -7.61
C TYR A 128 -20.50 -0.25 -8.32
N MET A 129 -20.17 0.92 -8.87
CA MET A 129 -18.86 1.20 -9.42
C MET A 129 -17.93 1.64 -8.28
N PRO A 130 -16.84 0.93 -7.99
CA PRO A 130 -15.89 1.38 -6.98
C PRO A 130 -15.07 2.57 -7.48
N HIS A 131 -14.67 3.45 -6.57
CA HIS A 131 -13.54 4.35 -6.74
C HIS A 131 -12.27 3.55 -7.01
N ILE A 132 -11.40 4.12 -7.84
CA ILE A 132 -10.08 3.57 -8.11
C ILE A 132 -9.09 4.31 -7.24
N VAL A 133 -8.38 3.56 -6.39
CA VAL A 133 -7.34 4.08 -5.50
C VAL A 133 -5.99 3.52 -5.93
N GLY A 134 -5.08 4.40 -6.37
CA GLY A 134 -3.71 4.03 -6.72
C GLY A 134 -2.88 3.69 -5.48
N VAL A 135 -2.00 2.70 -5.59
CA VAL A 135 -1.00 2.36 -4.57
C VAL A 135 0.37 2.50 -5.21
N LEU A 136 1.04 3.62 -4.95
CA LEU A 136 2.41 3.91 -5.39
C LEU A 136 3.37 3.67 -4.22
N ILE A 137 3.49 2.41 -3.83
CA ILE A 137 4.37 1.94 -2.75
C ILE A 137 5.06 0.69 -3.27
N GLY A 138 6.37 0.59 -3.04
CA GLY A 138 7.12 -0.63 -3.35
C GLY A 138 6.70 -1.80 -2.44
N PRO A 139 7.25 -3.01 -2.65
CA PRO A 139 6.96 -4.15 -1.78
C PRO A 139 7.32 -3.86 -0.31
N SER A 140 6.30 -3.69 0.54
CA SER A 140 6.45 -3.47 1.98
C SER A 140 5.18 -3.85 2.75
N VAL A 141 5.24 -3.83 4.08
CA VAL A 141 4.04 -3.97 4.91
C VAL A 141 2.99 -2.89 4.60
N GLU A 142 3.41 -1.67 4.27
CA GLU A 142 2.53 -0.57 3.91
C GLU A 142 1.76 -0.85 2.62
N TYR A 143 2.39 -1.47 1.63
CA TYR A 143 1.71 -1.90 0.42
C TYR A 143 0.59 -2.90 0.74
N ILE A 144 0.89 -3.91 1.59
CA ILE A 144 -0.10 -4.92 2.02
C ILE A 144 -1.27 -4.25 2.75
N VAL A 145 -0.98 -3.37 3.70
CA VAL A 145 -1.99 -2.65 4.48
C VAL A 145 -2.83 -1.74 3.57
N SER A 146 -2.22 -1.06 2.60
CA SER A 146 -2.92 -0.21 1.62
C SER A 146 -3.92 -1.02 0.80
N VAL A 147 -3.49 -2.14 0.22
CA VAL A 147 -4.36 -3.03 -0.56
C VAL A 147 -5.52 -3.56 0.27
N LEU A 148 -5.23 -4.10 1.47
CA LEU A 148 -6.27 -4.63 2.35
C LEU A 148 -7.27 -3.55 2.79
N SER A 149 -6.79 -2.33 3.01
CA SER A 149 -7.62 -1.19 3.38
C SER A 149 -8.54 -0.76 2.24
N ILE A 150 -8.02 -0.62 1.01
CA ILE A 150 -8.82 -0.32 -0.18
C ILE A 150 -9.85 -1.42 -0.46
N LEU A 151 -9.51 -2.69 -0.23
CA LEU A 151 -10.48 -3.77 -0.41
C LEU A 151 -11.55 -3.77 0.69
N ARG A 152 -11.19 -3.40 1.91
CA ARG A 152 -12.13 -3.16 3.02
C ARG A 152 -12.99 -1.92 2.76
N CYS A 153 -12.44 -0.93 2.03
CA CYS A 153 -13.07 0.06 1.12
C CYS A 153 -14.41 -0.35 0.49
N GLY A 154 -14.42 -1.60 0.04
CA GLY A 154 -15.24 -1.93 -1.12
C GLY A 154 -14.72 -1.28 -2.42
N GLU A 155 -13.57 -0.62 -2.39
CA GLU A 155 -13.00 0.11 -3.52
C GLU A 155 -12.05 -0.80 -4.31
N ALA A 156 -11.57 -0.29 -5.45
CA ALA A 156 -10.65 -1.01 -6.31
C ALA A 156 -9.25 -0.43 -6.23
N PHE A 157 -8.25 -1.28 -5.99
CA PHE A 157 -6.86 -0.82 -5.97
C PHE A 157 -6.24 -0.85 -7.38
N LEU A 158 -5.36 0.10 -7.65
CA LEU A 158 -4.55 0.20 -8.86
C LEU A 158 -3.07 0.14 -8.44
N PRO A 159 -2.36 -0.98 -8.65
CA PRO A 159 -0.95 -1.06 -8.30
C PRO A 159 -0.10 -0.20 -9.25
N LEU A 160 0.77 0.62 -8.68
CA LEU A 160 1.73 1.46 -9.40
C LEU A 160 3.12 1.15 -8.86
N ASP A 161 4.05 0.83 -9.75
CA ASP A 161 5.43 0.54 -9.37
C ASP A 161 6.24 1.86 -9.31
N PRO A 162 6.85 2.20 -8.16
CA PRO A 162 7.71 3.38 -8.04
C PRO A 162 8.93 3.36 -8.97
N LEU A 163 9.32 2.21 -9.50
CA LEU A 163 10.43 2.06 -10.45
C LEU A 163 10.02 2.32 -11.90
N TRP A 164 8.73 2.51 -12.19
CA TRP A 164 8.28 2.90 -13.53
C TRP A 164 8.65 4.35 -13.85
N PRO A 165 8.89 4.68 -15.14
CA PRO A 165 9.03 6.06 -15.56
C PRO A 165 7.82 6.90 -15.14
N GLU A 166 8.05 8.14 -14.69
CA GLU A 166 7.01 9.04 -14.21
C GLU A 166 5.91 9.24 -15.25
N GLU A 167 6.29 9.45 -16.52
CA GLU A 167 5.35 9.61 -17.64
C GLU A 167 4.37 8.43 -17.76
N ARG A 168 4.84 7.21 -17.47
CA ARG A 168 4.00 6.02 -17.49
C ARG A 168 2.99 6.06 -16.36
N ILE A 169 3.41 6.44 -15.16
CA ILE A 169 2.52 6.54 -14.00
C ILE A 169 1.48 7.64 -14.24
N VAL A 170 1.89 8.82 -14.73
CA VAL A 170 0.98 9.91 -15.11
C VAL A 170 -0.07 9.43 -16.10
N SER A 171 0.35 8.72 -17.16
CA SER A 171 -0.55 8.16 -18.17
C SER A 171 -1.57 7.19 -17.57
N ILE A 172 -1.13 6.30 -16.67
CA ILE A 172 -1.98 5.31 -16.00
C ILE A 172 -2.98 5.98 -15.06
N VAL A 173 -2.52 6.88 -14.18
CA VAL A 173 -3.37 7.58 -13.20
C VAL A 173 -4.43 8.43 -13.89
N SER A 174 -4.04 9.15 -14.95
CA SER A 174 -4.95 9.99 -15.73
C SER A 174 -6.00 9.15 -16.47
N SER A 175 -5.59 8.06 -17.11
CA SER A 175 -6.52 7.19 -17.86
C SER A 175 -7.42 6.35 -16.96
N SER A 176 -6.97 6.00 -15.74
CA SER A 176 -7.79 5.26 -14.78
C SER A 176 -8.86 6.10 -14.10
N LYS A 177 -8.74 7.45 -14.14
CA LYS A 177 -9.56 8.36 -13.33
C LYS A 177 -9.47 8.00 -11.84
N ALA A 178 -8.25 7.75 -11.35
CA ALA A 178 -8.05 7.43 -9.95
C ALA A 178 -8.56 8.60 -9.09
N SER A 179 -9.29 8.29 -8.02
CA SER A 179 -9.82 9.30 -7.09
C SER A 179 -8.79 9.70 -6.03
N LEU A 180 -7.84 8.82 -5.76
CA LEU A 180 -6.81 8.96 -4.73
C LEU A 180 -5.59 8.12 -5.11
N VAL A 181 -4.38 8.58 -4.80
CA VAL A 181 -3.16 7.76 -4.81
C VAL A 181 -2.54 7.73 -3.41
N ILE A 182 -2.25 6.53 -2.91
CA ILE A 182 -1.54 6.32 -1.64
C ILE A 182 -0.04 6.19 -1.95
N LYS A 183 0.79 6.98 -1.26
CA LYS A 183 2.25 6.93 -1.29
C LYS A 183 2.79 6.64 0.11
N LEU A 184 4.02 6.12 0.16
CA LEU A 184 4.74 6.02 1.42
C LEU A 184 5.08 7.43 1.92
N ASP A 185 4.83 7.70 3.20
CA ASP A 185 5.39 8.88 3.84
C ASP A 185 6.89 8.66 4.13
N SER A 186 7.72 8.94 3.13
CA SER A 186 9.18 8.94 3.27
C SER A 186 9.72 10.26 3.86
N ASP A 187 8.88 11.30 3.97
CA ASP A 187 9.32 12.69 4.12
C ASP A 187 9.29 13.24 5.55
N ASN A 188 8.80 12.48 6.53
CA ASN A 188 8.91 12.91 7.93
C ASN A 188 10.36 13.08 8.44
N LEU A 189 11.37 12.52 7.73
CA LEU A 189 12.79 12.78 8.03
C LEU A 189 13.30 14.11 7.43
N MET A 190 12.73 14.59 6.32
CA MET A 190 13.15 15.82 5.64
C MET A 190 12.30 17.04 6.01
N ARG A 191 11.05 16.83 6.47
CA ARG A 191 10.12 17.91 6.87
C ARG A 191 10.33 18.39 8.32
N SER A 192 11.05 17.62 9.14
CA SER A 192 11.40 17.99 10.53
C SER A 192 12.72 18.75 10.66
N GLY A 193 13.52 18.84 9.59
CA GLY A 193 14.74 19.64 9.55
C GLY A 193 14.44 21.06 9.11
N GLY A 194 14.27 21.98 10.06
CA GLY A 194 13.95 23.38 9.81
C GLY A 194 15.02 24.17 9.03
N GLN A 195 15.12 23.94 7.73
CA GLN A 195 15.73 24.85 6.78
C GLN A 195 14.77 25.04 5.60
N HIS A 196 14.33 26.29 5.44
CA HIS A 196 13.61 26.83 4.29
C HIS A 196 13.99 26.14 2.98
N MET A 197 13.06 25.37 2.41
CA MET A 197 13.04 25.00 1.00
C MET A 197 11.74 25.52 0.40
N ASP A 198 11.81 26.01 -0.83
CA ASP A 198 10.80 26.80 -1.51
C ASP A 198 9.35 26.27 -1.37
N ASP A 199 8.44 27.23 -1.22
CA ASP A 199 7.01 27.13 -0.92
C ASP A 199 6.14 26.57 -2.07
N CYS A 200 6.63 25.62 -2.90
CA CYS A 200 5.90 25.18 -4.09
C CYS A 200 6.17 23.75 -4.62
N CYS A 201 6.86 22.87 -3.89
CA CYS A 201 6.98 21.48 -4.35
C CYS A 201 5.71 20.69 -4.00
N THR A 202 4.63 20.94 -4.74
CA THR A 202 3.44 20.08 -4.75
C THR A 202 3.84 18.70 -5.31
N ASP A 203 3.17 17.62 -4.86
CA ASP A 203 3.43 16.28 -5.39
C ASP A 203 3.19 16.26 -6.91
N TRP A 204 4.13 15.74 -7.70
CA TRP A 204 4.02 15.72 -9.16
C TRP A 204 2.76 14.98 -9.66
N ILE A 205 2.20 14.05 -8.89
CA ILE A 205 0.93 13.39 -9.23
C ILE A 205 -0.22 14.41 -9.23
N ILE A 206 -0.19 15.35 -8.29
CA ILE A 206 -1.21 16.40 -8.18
C ILE A 206 -1.04 17.36 -9.35
N ASP A 207 0.18 17.81 -9.61
CA ASP A 207 0.45 18.78 -10.67
C ASP A 207 0.17 18.23 -12.07
N ARG A 208 0.56 16.97 -12.31
CA ARG A 208 0.48 16.36 -13.65
C ARG A 208 -0.82 15.60 -13.90
N CYS A 209 -1.51 15.13 -12.84
CA CYS A 209 -2.73 14.32 -12.98
C CYS A 209 -3.97 14.94 -12.33
N GLY A 210 -3.82 15.98 -11.49
CA GLY A 210 -4.91 16.52 -10.69
C GLY A 210 -5.49 15.51 -9.70
N CYS A 211 -4.74 14.47 -9.33
CA CYS A 211 -5.22 13.41 -8.44
C CYS A 211 -4.80 13.70 -7.00
N SER A 212 -5.71 13.53 -6.04
CA SER A 212 -5.37 13.66 -4.62
C SER A 212 -4.34 12.60 -4.21
N VAL A 213 -3.42 12.97 -3.32
CA VAL A 213 -2.38 12.08 -2.79
C VAL A 213 -2.51 11.98 -1.28
N PHE A 214 -2.39 10.75 -0.76
CA PHE A 214 -2.29 10.47 0.67
C PHE A 214 -0.96 9.83 1.01
N TYR A 215 -0.28 10.37 2.01
CA TYR A 215 0.95 9.79 2.53
C TYR A 215 0.67 8.89 3.73
N PHE A 216 1.14 7.65 3.67
CA PHE A 216 0.88 6.61 4.66
C PHE A 216 2.19 6.02 5.21
N SER A 217 2.25 5.78 6.51
CA SER A 217 3.37 5.08 7.16
C SER A 217 2.89 4.24 8.33
N MET A 218 3.39 3.01 8.46
CA MET A 218 3.07 2.15 9.61
C MET A 218 3.59 2.69 10.95
N LYS A 219 4.57 3.60 10.92
CA LYS A 219 5.17 4.20 12.13
C LYS A 219 4.31 5.30 12.71
N GLU A 220 3.47 5.92 11.88
CA GLU A 220 2.53 6.92 12.34
C GLU A 220 1.41 6.24 13.09
N LYS A 221 1.24 6.65 14.35
CA LYS A 221 0.06 6.28 15.11
C LYS A 221 -1.11 7.10 14.55
N PHE A 222 -1.84 6.54 13.58
CA PHE A 222 -3.16 7.02 13.17
C PHE A 222 -4.15 6.85 14.33
N VAL A 223 -3.98 7.66 15.38
CA VAL A 223 -4.60 7.44 16.70
C VAL A 223 -5.18 8.76 17.17
N LYS A 224 -6.48 8.95 16.88
CA LYS A 224 -7.57 9.43 17.78
C LYS A 224 -8.61 10.35 17.11
N ASN A 225 -8.31 11.04 16.02
CA ASN A 225 -9.27 11.98 15.40
C ASN A 225 -10.20 11.36 14.34
N THR A 226 -10.02 10.08 13.96
CA THR A 226 -10.99 9.36 13.13
C THR A 226 -12.22 8.87 13.92
N ALA A 227 -12.40 9.33 15.16
CA ALA A 227 -13.59 9.08 15.97
C ALA A 227 -14.88 9.66 15.36
N GLN A 228 -14.78 10.44 14.27
CA GLN A 228 -15.90 10.97 13.50
C GLN A 228 -16.17 10.25 12.17
N ALA A 229 -15.41 9.21 11.80
CA ALA A 229 -15.86 8.33 10.74
C ALA A 229 -17.04 7.51 11.29
N ALA A 230 -18.25 7.90 10.85
CA ALA A 230 -19.50 7.19 11.10
C ALA A 230 -19.33 5.68 10.89
N ASN A 231 -20.23 4.89 11.50
CA ASN A 231 -20.26 3.42 11.40
C ASN A 231 -19.79 2.95 10.02
N PHE A 232 -18.56 2.44 9.99
CA PHE A 232 -17.96 1.92 8.78
C PHE A 232 -18.66 0.61 8.47
N ILE A 233 -19.62 0.66 7.54
CA ILE A 233 -20.38 -0.51 7.11
C ILE A 233 -19.71 -1.07 5.88
N TRP A 234 -19.47 -2.38 5.87
CA TRP A 234 -18.88 -3.01 4.71
C TRP A 234 -19.94 -3.12 3.61
N PRO A 235 -19.63 -2.81 2.34
CA PRO A 235 -20.62 -2.88 1.28
C PRO A 235 -21.29 -4.27 1.17
N CYS A 236 -20.54 -5.35 1.44
CA CYS A 236 -21.08 -6.70 1.46
C CYS A 236 -22.03 -7.00 2.64
N GLU A 237 -21.99 -6.25 3.75
CA GLU A 237 -22.93 -6.40 4.88
C GLU A 237 -24.31 -5.84 4.52
N ILE A 238 -24.37 -4.89 3.59
CA ILE A 238 -25.60 -4.31 3.05
C ILE A 238 -25.95 -4.84 1.65
N ASN A 239 -25.47 -6.04 1.31
CA ASN A 239 -25.71 -6.72 0.04
C ASN A 239 -25.32 -5.91 -1.22
N ARG A 240 -24.38 -4.97 -1.11
CA ARG A 240 -23.81 -4.26 -2.25
C ARG A 240 -22.57 -4.98 -2.77
N THR A 241 -22.51 -5.14 -4.09
CA THR A 241 -21.45 -5.84 -4.80
C THR A 241 -20.68 -4.84 -5.66
N ARG A 242 -19.36 -4.72 -5.46
CA ARG A 242 -18.51 -3.90 -6.35
C ARG A 242 -18.35 -4.58 -7.71
N LYS A 243 -18.33 -3.79 -8.78
CA LYS A 243 -18.11 -4.30 -10.15
C LYS A 243 -16.72 -4.91 -10.37
N PHE A 244 -15.69 -4.45 -9.67
CA PHE A 244 -14.33 -4.99 -9.74
C PHE A 244 -13.54 -4.74 -8.45
N CYS A 245 -12.45 -5.47 -8.24
CA CYS A 245 -11.60 -5.37 -7.04
C CYS A 245 -10.26 -4.68 -7.31
N TYR A 246 -9.78 -4.74 -8.55
CA TYR A 246 -8.55 -4.08 -8.96
C TYR A 246 -8.59 -3.72 -10.43
N LEU A 247 -7.78 -2.72 -10.77
CA LEU A 247 -7.49 -2.30 -12.14
C LEU A 247 -5.99 -2.48 -12.37
N MET A 248 -5.60 -3.25 -13.38
CA MET A 248 -4.20 -3.40 -13.77
C MET A 248 -3.99 -2.94 -15.20
N TYR A 249 -2.83 -2.35 -15.47
CA TYR A 249 -2.47 -1.91 -16.81
C TYR A 249 -1.40 -2.81 -17.44
N THR A 250 -1.67 -3.29 -18.64
CA THR A 250 -0.69 -4.02 -19.45
C THR A 250 -0.01 -3.08 -20.46
N SER A 251 1.20 -3.40 -20.90
CA SER A 251 1.82 -2.82 -22.10
C SER A 251 0.95 -3.16 -23.31
N GLY A 252 -0.01 -2.29 -23.66
CA GLY A 252 -0.86 -2.52 -24.81
C GLY A 252 -0.02 -2.64 -26.08
N SER A 253 -0.40 -3.54 -26.99
CA SER A 253 0.25 -3.72 -28.29
C SER A 253 0.27 -2.45 -29.16
N THR A 254 -0.56 -1.46 -28.81
CA THR A 254 -0.71 -0.16 -29.48
C THR A 254 0.11 0.96 -28.82
N GLY A 255 1.00 0.64 -27.87
CA GLY A 255 1.81 1.61 -27.12
C GLY A 255 1.09 2.27 -25.94
N ALA A 256 -0.24 2.44 -26.02
CA ALA A 256 -1.06 2.95 -24.92
C ALA A 256 -1.36 1.85 -23.86
N PRO A 257 -1.26 2.16 -22.54
CA PRO A 257 -1.64 1.22 -21.48
C PRO A 257 -3.13 0.81 -21.59
N LYS A 258 -3.43 -0.49 -21.42
CA LYS A 258 -4.82 -1.00 -21.39
C LYS A 258 -5.18 -1.47 -19.97
N GLY A 259 -6.26 -0.93 -19.42
CA GLY A 259 -6.78 -1.29 -18.10
C GLY A 259 -7.63 -2.56 -18.12
N ILE A 260 -7.35 -3.48 -17.20
CA ILE A 260 -8.11 -4.71 -16.99
C ILE A 260 -8.76 -4.64 -15.61
N CYS A 261 -10.09 -4.61 -15.58
CA CYS A 261 -10.88 -4.70 -14.36
C CYS A 261 -11.14 -6.17 -14.03
N VAL A 262 -10.82 -6.60 -12.81
CA VAL A 262 -11.08 -7.98 -12.39
C VAL A 262 -12.10 -8.01 -11.25
N ALA A 263 -13.21 -8.69 -11.50
CA ALA A 263 -14.23 -8.95 -10.50
C ALA A 263 -13.84 -10.13 -9.58
N LYS A 264 -14.42 -10.16 -8.40
CA LYS A 264 -14.40 -11.37 -7.57
C LYS A 264 -15.42 -12.34 -8.16
N ASN A 265 -15.00 -13.53 -8.55
CA ASN A 265 -15.90 -14.64 -8.88
C ASN A 265 -16.64 -15.13 -7.63
#